data_AF-A0A149TNQ9-F1
#
_entry.id   AF-A0A149TNQ9-F1
#
_cell.length_a   1.000
_cell.length_b   1.000
_cell.length_c   1.000
_cell.angle_alpha   90.00
_cell.angle_beta   90.00
_cell.angle_gamma   90.00
#
_symmetry.space_group_name_H-M   'P 1'
#
loop_
_entity.id
_entity.type
_entity.pdbx_description
1 polymer ?
#
loop_
_entity_poly.entity_id
_entity_poly.type
_entity_poly.pdbx_seq_one_letter_code
_entity_poly.pdbx_strand_id
1 'polypeptide(L)'
;MAWTEITRAQYQRDDLEYASDLRDAEWALIAPLMPEKKRLGRPRRTDLRRVMEAILYIVTTGCQWRQLPRHFPASTTVQGYFYRWIREGRWEAMNHILVILSREQDGRDATPSVGIIDSQSVKTAENGGPRGYDAGKKIKGRKRHIATDTLGHVVAAVVHPADIQDRDAAPLVATRIRSLFPWLRHLIGDGGYAGEKLRGALAELGRWTIEIVKRSDRAEGFVVLPKRWIVERSFAWLGRCRRLTKDVEATI
;
A
#
# COMPACT_ATOMS: atom_id res chain seq x y z
N MET A 1 -14.08 4.81 -11.08
CA MET A 1 -14.83 3.98 -12.02
C MET A 1 -16.29 4.09 -11.66
N ALA A 2 -17.13 4.48 -12.61
CA ALA A 2 -18.56 4.49 -12.42
C ALA A 2 -19.04 3.03 -12.32
N TRP A 3 -19.85 2.73 -11.32
CA TRP A 3 -20.47 1.42 -11.14
C TRP A 3 -21.61 1.33 -12.16
N THR A 4 -21.34 0.79 -13.34
CA THR A 4 -22.31 0.61 -14.43
C THR A 4 -22.73 -0.85 -14.52
N GLU A 5 -23.85 -1.15 -15.17
CA GLU A 5 -24.30 -2.54 -15.37
C GLU A 5 -23.23 -3.41 -16.06
N ILE A 6 -22.50 -2.86 -17.04
CA ILE A 6 -21.44 -3.55 -17.78
C ILE A 6 -20.22 -3.83 -16.89
N THR A 7 -19.82 -2.86 -16.06
CA THR A 7 -18.66 -3.02 -15.16
C THR A 7 -18.99 -3.83 -13.91
N ARG A 8 -20.27 -3.88 -13.51
CA ARG A 8 -20.73 -4.67 -12.35
C ARG A 8 -20.43 -6.16 -12.52
N ALA A 9 -20.65 -6.72 -13.71
CA ALA A 9 -20.33 -8.12 -13.99
C ALA A 9 -18.84 -8.44 -13.80
N GLN A 10 -17.96 -7.47 -14.09
CA GLN A 10 -16.51 -7.62 -13.89
C GLN A 10 -16.10 -7.59 -12.42
N TYR A 11 -16.88 -6.92 -11.56
CA TYR A 11 -16.61 -6.77 -10.12
C TYR A 11 -17.45 -7.67 -9.23
N GLN A 12 -18.40 -8.41 -9.80
CA GLN A 12 -19.22 -9.36 -9.06
C GLN A 12 -18.33 -10.48 -8.52
N ARG A 13 -18.57 -10.89 -7.28
CA ARG A 13 -17.79 -11.94 -6.58
C ARG A 13 -18.71 -12.88 -5.81
N ASP A 14 -19.94 -13.02 -6.30
CA ASP A 14 -21.01 -13.80 -5.67
C ASP A 14 -20.74 -15.32 -5.78
N ASP A 15 -19.80 -15.71 -6.65
CA ASP A 15 -19.30 -17.07 -6.82
C ASP A 15 -18.30 -17.52 -5.75
N LEU A 16 -17.88 -16.62 -4.85
CA LEU A 16 -16.89 -16.89 -3.80
C LEU A 16 -17.54 -17.04 -2.43
N GLU A 17 -16.92 -17.81 -1.53
CA GLU A 17 -17.35 -17.93 -0.13
C GLU A 17 -17.32 -16.57 0.58
N TYR A 18 -16.24 -15.81 0.39
CA TYR A 18 -16.20 -14.39 0.67
C TYR A 18 -15.79 -13.58 -0.54
N ALA A 19 -16.35 -12.38 -0.69
CA ALA A 19 -15.94 -11.43 -1.72
C ALA A 19 -14.45 -11.03 -1.59
N SER A 20 -13.79 -11.28 -0.46
CA SER A 20 -12.35 -11.09 -0.25
C SER A 20 -11.47 -12.23 -0.73
N ASP A 21 -12.05 -13.40 -1.02
CA ASP A 21 -11.29 -14.58 -1.43
C ASP A 21 -10.75 -14.41 -2.85
N LEU A 22 -9.76 -15.20 -3.23
CA LEU A 22 -9.15 -15.14 -4.56
C LEU A 22 -9.86 -16.09 -5.52
N ARG A 23 -10.11 -15.63 -6.75
CA ARG A 23 -10.42 -16.50 -7.88
C ARG A 23 -9.18 -17.33 -8.24
N ASP A 24 -9.38 -18.45 -8.92
CA ASP A 24 -8.26 -19.32 -9.33
C ASP A 24 -7.25 -18.60 -10.23
N ALA A 25 -7.73 -17.75 -11.14
CA ALA A 25 -6.87 -16.93 -11.99
C ALA A 25 -6.03 -15.91 -11.19
N GLU A 26 -6.61 -15.30 -10.14
CA GLU A 26 -5.89 -14.38 -9.26
C GLU A 26 -4.86 -15.14 -8.40
N TRP A 27 -5.24 -16.32 -7.90
CA TRP A 27 -4.33 -17.19 -7.16
C TRP A 27 -3.17 -17.68 -8.04
N ALA A 28 -3.40 -17.97 -9.32
CA ALA A 28 -2.34 -18.39 -10.25
C ALA A 28 -1.21 -17.36 -10.39
N LEU A 29 -1.50 -16.06 -10.21
CA LEU A 29 -0.49 -14.99 -10.20
C LEU A 29 0.33 -14.97 -8.88
N ILE A 30 -0.30 -15.34 -7.77
CA ILE A 30 0.27 -15.24 -6.43
C ILE A 30 0.99 -16.53 -6.00
N ALA A 31 0.47 -17.69 -6.41
CA ALA A 31 0.96 -19.00 -6.00
C ALA A 31 2.46 -19.23 -6.28
N PRO A 32 3.03 -18.82 -7.43
CA PRO A 32 4.47 -18.96 -7.69
C PRO A 32 5.35 -18.14 -6.73
N LEU A 33 4.79 -17.12 -6.08
CA LEU A 33 5.49 -16.23 -5.14
C LEU A 33 5.42 -16.74 -3.70
N MET A 34 4.72 -17.85 -3.47
CA MET A 34 4.61 -18.49 -2.18
C MET A 34 5.86 -19.31 -1.85
N PRO A 35 6.25 -19.40 -0.56
CA PRO A 35 7.40 -20.22 -0.19
C PRO A 35 7.16 -21.69 -0.53
N GLU A 36 8.16 -22.32 -1.14
CA GLU A 36 8.16 -23.75 -1.43
C GLU A 36 8.03 -24.59 -0.15
N LYS A 37 7.60 -25.83 -0.32
CA LYS A 37 7.63 -26.81 0.77
C LYS A 37 9.10 -27.13 1.07
N LYS A 38 9.51 -26.99 2.34
CA LYS A 38 10.86 -27.39 2.76
C LYS A 38 11.05 -28.88 2.51
N ARG A 39 12.21 -29.25 1.94
CA ARG A 39 12.61 -30.65 1.70
C ARG A 39 12.91 -31.42 2.99
N LEU A 40 13.34 -30.71 4.03
CA LEU A 40 13.72 -31.27 5.33
C LEU A 40 12.82 -30.73 6.45
N GLY A 41 12.63 -31.54 7.48
CA GLY A 41 11.79 -31.23 8.64
C GLY A 41 10.30 -31.57 8.44
N ARG A 42 9.45 -31.12 9.36
CA ARG A 42 8.02 -31.41 9.32
C ARG A 42 7.39 -30.79 8.06
N PRO A 43 6.74 -31.59 7.19
CA PRO A 43 6.08 -31.06 6.00
C PRO A 43 5.01 -30.03 6.34
N ARG A 44 4.94 -28.95 5.57
CA ARG A 44 3.87 -27.95 5.69
C ARG A 44 2.53 -28.60 5.33
N ARG A 45 1.62 -28.66 6.31
CA ARG A 45 0.22 -29.07 6.12
C ARG A 45 -0.72 -27.90 5.82
N THR A 46 -0.33 -26.68 6.20
CA THR A 46 -1.12 -25.48 5.97
C THR A 46 -1.21 -25.15 4.48
N ASP A 47 -2.43 -24.98 3.98
CA ASP A 47 -2.69 -24.42 2.67
C ASP A 47 -2.42 -22.90 2.68
N LEU A 48 -1.52 -22.45 1.80
CA LEU A 48 -1.14 -21.04 1.73
C LEU A 48 -2.18 -20.17 1.02
N ARG A 49 -3.02 -20.76 0.15
CA ARG A 49 -4.15 -20.02 -0.43
C ARG A 49 -5.10 -19.60 0.68
N ARG A 50 -5.46 -20.55 1.56
CA ARG A 50 -6.30 -20.28 2.72
C ARG A 50 -5.69 -19.31 3.72
N VAL A 51 -4.37 -19.28 3.85
CA VAL A 51 -3.68 -18.23 4.63
C VAL A 51 -3.80 -16.87 3.95
N MET A 52 -3.62 -16.77 2.64
CA MET A 52 -3.77 -15.53 1.88
C MET A 52 -5.20 -15.01 1.96
N GLU A 53 -6.20 -15.85 1.67
CA GLU A 53 -7.62 -15.53 1.76
C GLU A 53 -8.01 -15.07 3.18
N ALA A 54 -7.49 -15.72 4.23
CA ALA A 54 -7.71 -15.28 5.61
C ALA A 54 -7.14 -13.87 5.89
N ILE A 55 -5.97 -13.54 5.31
CA ILE A 55 -5.36 -12.20 5.44
C ILE A 55 -6.20 -11.17 4.68
N LEU A 56 -6.65 -11.50 3.47
CA LEU A 56 -7.53 -10.66 2.66
C LEU A 56 -8.89 -10.44 3.33
N TYR A 57 -9.44 -11.46 3.99
CA TYR A 57 -10.64 -11.36 4.79
C TYR A 57 -10.44 -10.39 5.97
N ILE A 58 -9.34 -10.51 6.72
CA ILE A 58 -9.05 -9.62 7.86
C ILE A 58 -8.86 -8.18 7.39
N VAL A 59 -8.10 -7.94 6.31
CA VAL A 59 -7.85 -6.57 5.83
C VAL A 59 -9.14 -5.92 5.31
N THR A 60 -10.00 -6.71 4.67
CA THR A 60 -11.29 -6.25 4.12
C THR A 60 -12.30 -5.96 5.22
N THR A 61 -12.55 -6.92 6.11
CA THR A 61 -13.59 -6.83 7.15
C THR A 61 -13.16 -6.02 8.38
N GLY A 62 -11.85 -5.92 8.62
CA GLY A 62 -11.30 -5.29 9.82
C GLY A 62 -11.47 -6.10 11.09
N CYS A 63 -11.89 -7.37 11.02
CA CYS A 63 -12.11 -8.19 12.21
C CYS A 63 -10.81 -8.41 13.00
N GLN A 64 -10.95 -8.64 14.31
CA GLN A 64 -9.83 -9.00 15.16
C GLN A 64 -9.29 -10.38 14.77
N TRP A 65 -7.99 -10.63 14.96
CA TRP A 65 -7.37 -11.94 14.64
C TRP A 65 -8.11 -13.13 15.25
N ARG A 66 -8.56 -13.02 16.52
CA ARG A 66 -9.29 -14.10 17.22
C ARG A 66 -10.72 -14.31 16.72
N GLN A 67 -11.27 -13.37 15.95
CA GLN A 67 -12.60 -13.44 15.35
C GLN A 67 -12.57 -13.97 13.91
N LEU A 68 -11.41 -14.44 13.43
CA LEU A 68 -11.30 -15.08 12.13
C LEU A 68 -12.23 -16.32 12.08
N PRO A 69 -13.05 -16.50 11.02
CA PRO A 69 -13.91 -17.67 10.88
C PRO A 69 -13.17 -19.00 11.04
N ARG A 70 -13.83 -19.98 11.68
CA ARG A 70 -13.18 -21.24 12.10
C ARG A 70 -12.76 -22.17 10.96
N HIS A 71 -13.29 -21.99 9.75
CA HIS A 71 -12.87 -22.78 8.59
C HIS A 71 -11.51 -22.31 8.02
N PHE A 72 -11.10 -21.07 8.30
CA PHE A 72 -9.75 -20.63 7.96
C PHE A 72 -8.72 -21.32 8.85
N PRO A 73 -7.43 -21.35 8.45
CA PRO A 73 -6.36 -21.80 9.33
C PRO A 73 -6.39 -21.02 10.66
N ALA A 74 -5.96 -21.66 11.75
CA ALA A 74 -5.95 -21.05 13.07
C ALA A 74 -5.32 -19.65 13.04
N SER A 75 -5.95 -18.69 13.73
CA SER A 75 -5.56 -17.27 13.67
C SER A 75 -4.09 -17.01 14.00
N THR A 76 -3.51 -17.77 14.95
CA THR A 76 -2.09 -17.72 15.29
C THR A 76 -1.19 -18.19 14.15
N THR A 77 -1.65 -19.16 13.36
CA THR A 77 -0.94 -19.63 12.16
C THR A 77 -0.96 -18.54 11.09
N VAL A 78 -2.14 -17.99 10.78
CA VAL A 78 -2.29 -16.91 9.78
C VAL A 78 -1.44 -15.70 10.16
N GLN A 79 -1.52 -15.26 11.41
CA GLN A 79 -0.72 -14.16 11.95
C GLN A 79 0.78 -14.45 11.86
N GLY A 80 1.21 -15.68 12.17
CA GLY A 80 2.60 -16.11 12.05
C GLY A 80 3.13 -16.04 10.61
N TYR A 81 2.31 -16.44 9.63
CA TYR A 81 2.64 -16.26 8.20
C TYR A 81 2.73 -14.79 7.82
N PHE A 82 1.74 -13.98 8.20
CA PHE A 82 1.70 -12.55 7.88
C PHE A 82 2.99 -11.83 8.33
N TYR A 83 3.38 -11.96 9.59
CA TYR A 83 4.59 -11.33 10.11
C TYR A 83 5.88 -11.93 9.55
N ARG A 84 5.90 -13.23 9.25
CA ARG A 84 7.06 -13.84 8.58
C ARG A 84 7.23 -13.27 7.17
N TRP A 85 6.15 -13.14 6.40
CA TRP A 85 6.20 -12.59 5.06
C TRP A 85 6.61 -11.11 5.02
N ILE A 86 6.26 -10.34 6.06
CA ILE A 86 6.80 -8.99 6.26
C ILE A 86 8.33 -9.04 6.41
N ARG A 87 8.84 -9.86 7.34
CA ARG A 87 10.30 -9.96 7.58
C ARG A 87 11.08 -10.47 6.38
N GLU A 88 10.46 -11.30 5.54
CA GLU A 88 11.05 -11.83 4.31
C GLU A 88 10.94 -10.85 3.11
N GLY A 89 10.27 -9.70 3.26
CA GLY A 89 10.03 -8.77 2.14
C GLY A 89 9.10 -9.32 1.06
N ARG A 90 8.30 -10.34 1.38
CA ARG A 90 7.50 -11.09 0.40
C ARG A 90 6.29 -10.29 -0.09
N TRP A 91 5.72 -9.46 0.76
CA TRP A 91 4.62 -8.56 0.38
C TRP A 91 5.08 -7.53 -0.64
N GLU A 92 6.24 -6.96 -0.42
CA GLU A 92 6.87 -5.99 -1.32
C GLU A 92 7.21 -6.62 -2.67
N ALA A 93 7.80 -7.83 -2.67
CA ALA A 93 8.09 -8.58 -3.90
C ALA A 93 6.82 -8.93 -4.68
N MET A 94 5.76 -9.38 -3.98
CA MET A 94 4.47 -9.68 -4.60
C MET A 94 3.82 -8.44 -5.20
N ASN A 95 3.79 -7.33 -4.45
CA ASN A 95 3.28 -6.07 -4.94
C ASN A 95 4.06 -5.61 -6.18
N HIS A 96 5.40 -5.66 -6.15
CA HIS A 96 6.24 -5.29 -7.31
C HIS A 96 5.86 -6.06 -8.58
N ILE A 97 5.68 -7.38 -8.49
CA ILE A 97 5.30 -8.22 -9.63
C ILE A 97 3.89 -7.91 -10.11
N LEU A 98 2.94 -7.74 -9.19
CA LEU A 98 1.56 -7.38 -9.55
C LEU A 98 1.46 -6.01 -10.22
N VAL A 99 2.30 -5.04 -9.79
CA VAL A 99 2.40 -3.74 -10.47
C VAL A 99 2.90 -3.91 -11.91
N ILE A 100 3.95 -4.70 -12.13
CA ILE A 100 4.46 -4.97 -13.48
C ILE A 100 3.37 -5.56 -14.38
N LEU A 101 2.73 -6.65 -13.93
CA LEU A 101 1.71 -7.34 -14.71
C LEU A 101 0.51 -6.44 -15.02
N SER A 102 0.04 -5.66 -14.03
CA SER A 102 -1.06 -4.73 -14.21
C SER A 102 -0.72 -3.62 -15.22
N ARG A 103 0.52 -3.11 -15.19
CA ARG A 103 0.98 -2.08 -16.13
C ARG A 103 1.07 -2.61 -17.56
N GLU A 104 1.62 -3.81 -17.74
CA GLU A 104 1.70 -4.44 -19.06
C GLU A 104 0.31 -4.73 -19.63
N GLN A 105 -0.63 -5.18 -18.79
CA GLN A 105 -2.03 -5.39 -19.16
C GLN A 105 -2.71 -4.09 -19.65
N ASP A 106 -2.35 -2.94 -19.06
CA ASP A 106 -2.83 -1.61 -19.46
C ASP A 106 -2.01 -0.98 -20.61
N GLY A 107 -1.14 -1.77 -21.28
CA GLY A 107 -0.32 -1.31 -22.40
C GLY A 107 0.74 -0.27 -22.01
N ARG A 108 1.20 -0.30 -20.76
CA ARG A 108 2.27 0.56 -20.23
C ARG A 108 3.56 -0.24 -20.05
N ASP A 109 4.68 0.48 -20.02
CA ASP A 109 5.96 -0.10 -19.63
C ASP A 109 5.88 -0.72 -18.25
N ALA A 110 6.40 -1.95 -18.10
CA ALA A 110 6.46 -2.72 -16.86
C ALA A 110 6.94 -1.89 -15.66
N THR A 111 7.96 -1.06 -15.87
CA THR A 111 8.57 -0.24 -14.82
C THR A 111 8.11 1.21 -14.93
N PRO A 112 7.51 1.79 -13.87
CA PRO A 112 7.13 3.19 -13.87
C PRO A 112 8.36 4.12 -13.84
N SER A 113 8.31 5.21 -14.61
CA SER A 113 9.34 6.25 -14.63
C SER A 113 9.04 7.42 -13.68
N VAL A 114 7.78 7.58 -13.30
CA VAL A 114 7.29 8.67 -12.44
C VAL A 114 6.51 8.11 -11.26
N GLY A 115 6.77 8.66 -10.07
CA GLY A 115 6.02 8.39 -8.85
C GLY A 115 5.30 9.64 -8.34
N ILE A 116 4.10 9.48 -7.79
CA ILE A 116 3.31 10.55 -7.19
C ILE A 116 3.25 10.26 -5.69
N ILE A 117 3.82 11.15 -4.89
CA ILE A 117 4.04 10.97 -3.46
C ILE A 117 3.05 11.78 -2.63
N ASP A 118 2.44 11.14 -1.65
CA ASP A 118 1.56 11.80 -0.68
C ASP A 118 1.46 11.01 0.63
N SER A 119 0.98 11.66 1.69
CA SER A 119 0.84 11.08 3.03
C SER A 119 -0.58 11.21 3.58
N GLN A 120 -1.03 10.17 4.27
CA GLN A 120 -2.30 10.20 4.99
C GLN A 120 -2.13 9.79 6.45
N SER A 121 -2.61 10.65 7.34
CA SER A 121 -2.62 10.42 8.79
C SER A 121 -3.82 9.57 9.19
N VAL A 122 -3.59 8.51 9.96
CA VAL A 122 -4.59 7.58 10.46
C VAL A 122 -4.50 7.55 11.98
N LYS A 123 -5.66 7.59 12.65
CA LYS A 123 -5.74 7.52 14.12
C LYS A 123 -5.25 6.15 14.60
N THR A 124 -4.57 6.13 15.74
CA THR A 124 -4.25 4.87 16.44
C THR A 124 -5.26 4.58 17.54
N ALA A 125 -5.41 3.32 17.96
CA ALA A 125 -6.11 2.94 19.19
C ALA A 125 -5.24 3.17 20.43
N GLU A 126 -5.71 2.70 21.59
CA GLU A 126 -4.96 2.74 22.86
C GLU A 126 -3.64 1.97 22.76
N ASN A 127 -3.66 0.86 22.03
CA ASN A 127 -2.53 -0.03 21.78
C ASN A 127 -1.28 0.74 21.32
N GLY A 128 -0.14 0.34 21.88
CA GLY A 128 1.14 1.07 21.83
C GLY A 128 1.82 1.12 20.45
N GLY A 129 3.09 1.54 20.47
CA GLY A 129 3.95 1.69 19.29
C GLY A 129 4.12 3.16 18.84
N PRO A 130 5.05 3.44 17.91
CA PRO A 130 5.39 4.79 17.48
C PRO A 130 4.17 5.57 16.98
N ARG A 131 3.91 6.76 17.53
CA ARG A 131 2.79 7.63 17.15
C ARG A 131 3.13 9.08 17.40
N GLY A 132 2.52 9.96 16.61
CA GLY A 132 2.73 11.39 16.62
C GLY A 132 1.43 12.17 16.60
N TYR A 133 1.53 13.49 16.68
CA TYR A 133 0.40 14.40 16.51
C TYR A 133 0.59 15.24 15.25
N ASP A 134 -0.27 15.01 14.27
CA ASP A 134 -0.38 15.85 13.08
C ASP A 134 -1.19 17.10 13.44
N ALA A 135 -0.50 18.22 13.65
CA ALA A 135 -1.13 19.49 14.03
C ALA A 135 -2.06 20.04 12.93
N GLY A 136 -1.70 19.83 11.66
CA GLY A 136 -2.49 20.31 10.52
C GLY A 136 -3.82 19.58 10.39
N LYS A 137 -3.83 18.26 10.63
CA LYS A 137 -5.04 17.43 10.57
C LYS A 137 -5.70 17.21 11.94
N LYS A 138 -5.07 17.67 13.03
CA LYS A 138 -5.46 17.42 14.43
C LYS A 138 -5.65 15.92 14.72
N ILE A 139 -4.74 15.08 14.19
CA ILE A 139 -4.79 13.62 14.32
C ILE A 139 -3.63 13.13 15.17
N LYS A 140 -3.95 12.43 16.27
CA LYS A 140 -2.99 11.60 17.00
C LYS A 140 -2.92 10.21 16.38
N GLY A 141 -1.79 9.84 15.79
CA GLY A 141 -1.61 8.53 15.18
C GLY A 141 -0.36 8.39 14.33
N ARG A 142 -0.49 7.74 13.17
CA ARG A 142 0.60 7.46 12.23
C ARG A 142 0.27 7.99 10.86
N LYS A 143 1.28 8.30 10.06
CA LYS A 143 1.15 8.59 8.65
C LYS A 143 1.53 7.36 7.84
N ARG A 144 0.67 7.00 6.90
CA ARG A 144 1.05 6.16 5.77
C ARG A 144 1.48 7.06 4.63
N HIS A 145 2.75 6.98 4.28
CA HIS A 145 3.37 7.76 3.24
C HIS A 145 3.62 6.84 2.05
N ILE A 146 2.92 7.09 0.95
CA ILE A 146 2.95 6.22 -0.22
C ILE A 146 3.47 6.99 -1.43
N ALA A 147 4.07 6.26 -2.35
CA ALA A 147 4.24 6.69 -3.72
C ALA A 147 3.44 5.77 -4.64
N THR A 148 2.80 6.35 -5.63
CA THR A 148 2.04 5.63 -6.65
C THR A 148 2.58 5.88 -8.05
N ASP A 149 2.40 4.94 -8.97
CA ASP A 149 2.62 5.21 -10.40
C ASP A 149 1.46 6.02 -11.01
N THR A 150 1.53 6.27 -12.32
CA THR A 150 0.50 7.02 -13.05
C THR A 150 -0.83 6.27 -13.22
N LEU A 151 -0.92 4.98 -12.87
CA LEU A 151 -2.15 4.21 -12.84
C LEU A 151 -2.76 4.16 -11.42
N GLY A 152 -2.00 4.56 -10.40
CA GLY A 152 -2.40 4.55 -9.00
C GLY A 152 -1.92 3.31 -8.24
N HIS A 153 -1.07 2.48 -8.84
CA HIS A 153 -0.45 1.35 -8.14
C HIS A 153 0.55 1.84 -7.11
N VAL A 154 0.51 1.31 -5.89
CA VAL A 154 1.46 1.66 -4.83
C VAL A 154 2.82 1.06 -5.17
N VAL A 155 3.82 1.91 -5.39
CA VAL A 155 5.21 1.49 -5.70
C VAL A 155 6.11 1.51 -4.47
N ALA A 156 5.73 2.28 -3.46
CA ALA A 156 6.37 2.26 -2.14
C ALA A 156 5.39 2.73 -1.07
N ALA A 157 5.53 2.19 0.13
CA ALA A 157 4.80 2.61 1.31
C ALA A 157 5.73 2.61 2.54
N VAL A 158 5.63 3.65 3.36
CA VAL A 158 6.33 3.77 4.64
C VAL A 158 5.31 4.24 5.68
N VAL A 159 5.30 3.60 6.85
CA VAL A 159 4.48 4.02 7.98
C VAL A 159 5.40 4.65 9.03
N HIS A 160 5.04 5.84 9.48
CA HIS A 160 5.84 6.59 10.46
C HIS A 160 4.93 7.39 11.41
N PRO A 161 5.46 7.89 12.55
CA PRO A 161 4.72 8.80 13.43
C PRO A 161 4.15 10.02 12.70
N ALA A 162 2.96 10.47 13.10
CA ALA A 162 2.23 11.52 12.38
C ALA A 162 2.78 12.95 12.57
N ASP A 163 3.66 13.16 13.54
CA ASP A 163 4.36 14.44 13.80
C ASP A 163 5.50 14.70 12.81
N ILE A 164 6.00 13.66 12.14
CA ILE A 164 7.02 13.81 11.10
C ILE A 164 6.39 14.51 9.88
N GLN A 165 7.06 15.57 9.41
CA GLN A 165 6.65 16.32 8.23
C GLN A 165 6.90 15.51 6.95
N ASP A 166 6.06 15.74 5.95
CA ASP A 166 6.06 14.97 4.71
C ASP A 166 7.41 15.11 3.97
N ARG A 167 7.98 16.32 3.96
CA ARG A 167 9.34 16.57 3.43
C ARG A 167 10.45 15.80 4.14
N ASP A 168 10.30 15.52 5.44
CA ASP A 168 11.32 14.83 6.23
C ASP A 168 11.21 13.31 6.10
N ALA A 169 10.00 12.80 5.86
CA ALA A 169 9.74 11.38 5.64
C ALA A 169 9.93 10.95 4.17
N ALA A 170 9.86 11.86 3.21
CA ALA A 170 9.98 11.55 1.78
C ALA A 170 11.26 10.78 1.39
N PRO A 171 12.45 11.03 1.98
CA PRO A 171 13.65 10.23 1.71
C PRO A 171 13.49 8.73 2.05
N LEU A 172 12.66 8.39 3.05
CA LEU A 172 12.36 7.00 3.39
C LEU A 172 11.60 6.30 2.25
N VAL A 173 10.63 7.01 1.67
CA VAL A 173 9.85 6.52 0.52
C VAL A 173 10.77 6.36 -0.70
N ALA A 174 11.59 7.36 -1.00
CA ALA A 174 12.56 7.31 -2.10
C ALA A 174 13.55 6.13 -1.96
N THR A 175 14.01 5.86 -0.73
CA THR A 175 14.87 4.70 -0.43
C THR A 175 14.16 3.38 -0.74
N ARG A 176 12.88 3.23 -0.37
CA ARG A 176 12.09 2.03 -0.68
C ARG A 176 11.84 1.87 -2.19
N ILE A 177 11.53 2.97 -2.88
CA ILE A 177 11.42 2.97 -4.34
C ILE A 177 12.75 2.50 -4.96
N ARG A 178 13.89 3.00 -4.49
CA ARG A 178 15.21 2.61 -5.05
C ARG A 178 15.47 1.11 -5.01
N SER A 179 14.98 0.42 -3.98
CA SER A 179 15.16 -1.02 -3.82
C SER A 179 14.29 -1.86 -4.77
N LEU A 180 13.05 -1.44 -5.05
CA LEU A 180 12.08 -2.23 -5.81
C LEU A 180 11.89 -1.71 -7.25
N PHE A 181 12.02 -0.40 -7.46
CA PHE A 181 11.84 0.29 -8.73
C PHE A 181 13.01 1.25 -8.98
N PRO A 182 14.23 0.72 -9.20
CA PRO A 182 15.45 1.53 -9.31
C PRO A 182 15.43 2.53 -10.48
N TRP A 183 14.55 2.36 -11.47
CA TRP A 183 14.42 3.29 -12.60
C TRP A 183 13.53 4.50 -12.30
N LEU A 184 12.67 4.41 -11.27
CA LEU A 184 11.83 5.52 -10.85
C LEU A 184 12.70 6.51 -10.05
N ARG A 185 12.92 7.68 -10.64
CA ARG A 185 13.74 8.77 -10.08
C ARG A 185 13.07 10.14 -10.15
N HIS A 186 11.87 10.22 -10.70
CA HIS A 186 11.09 11.44 -10.77
C HIS A 186 9.87 11.33 -9.87
N LEU A 187 9.76 12.23 -8.89
CA LEU A 187 8.63 12.32 -7.96
C LEU A 187 7.81 13.59 -8.21
N ILE A 188 6.50 13.47 -8.08
CA ILE A 188 5.56 14.59 -8.09
C ILE A 188 4.92 14.67 -6.70
N GLY A 189 5.03 15.83 -6.04
CA GLY A 189 4.45 16.08 -4.72
C GLY A 189 3.72 17.43 -4.65
N ASP A 190 3.01 17.66 -3.57
CA ASP A 190 2.38 18.95 -3.28
C ASP A 190 3.34 19.95 -2.60
N GLY A 191 2.81 21.10 -2.17
CA GLY A 191 3.60 22.12 -1.48
C GLY A 191 4.26 21.66 -0.17
N GLY A 192 3.77 20.60 0.46
CA GLY A 192 4.35 20.00 1.67
C GLY A 192 5.76 19.46 1.45
N TYR A 193 6.09 19.08 0.21
CA TYR A 193 7.38 18.55 -0.23
C TYR A 193 8.34 19.64 -0.74
N ALA A 194 7.99 20.92 -0.66
CA ALA A 194 8.90 21.99 -1.08
C ALA A 194 10.02 22.21 -0.05
N GLY A 195 11.23 22.53 -0.56
CA GLY A 195 12.35 23.04 0.24
C GLY A 195 13.70 22.39 -0.06
N GLU A 196 14.79 23.13 0.17
CA GLU A 196 16.16 22.68 -0.11
C GLU A 196 16.59 21.47 0.71
N LYS A 197 16.09 21.34 1.94
CA LYS A 197 16.37 20.18 2.81
C LYS A 197 16.01 18.86 2.13
N LEU A 198 14.82 18.79 1.52
CA LEU A 198 14.40 17.58 0.81
C LEU A 198 15.24 17.37 -0.46
N ARG A 199 15.52 18.44 -1.21
CA ARG A 199 16.36 18.34 -2.42
C ARG A 199 17.75 17.79 -2.09
N GLY A 200 18.38 18.28 -1.02
CA GLY A 200 19.67 17.79 -0.53
C GLY A 200 19.61 16.32 -0.13
N ALA A 201 18.63 15.93 0.69
CA ALA A 201 18.46 14.54 1.12
C ALA A 201 18.21 13.57 -0.07
N LEU A 202 17.44 14.00 -1.07
CA LEU A 202 17.23 13.21 -2.28
C LEU A 202 18.51 13.11 -3.13
N ALA A 203 19.34 14.17 -3.18
CA ALA A 203 20.61 14.15 -3.91
C ALA A 203 21.60 13.12 -3.34
N GLU A 204 21.62 12.93 -2.02
CA GLU A 204 22.42 11.88 -1.35
C GLU A 204 21.95 10.46 -1.73
N LEU A 205 20.67 10.29 -2.07
CA LEU A 205 20.09 9.00 -2.48
C LEU A 205 20.29 8.71 -3.98
N GLY A 206 20.82 9.66 -4.75
CA GLY A 206 21.14 9.55 -6.16
C GLY A 206 20.55 10.68 -7.00
N ARG A 207 20.47 10.47 -8.32
CA ARG A 207 19.92 11.46 -9.26
C ARG A 207 18.40 11.47 -9.21
N TRP A 208 17.84 12.13 -8.22
CA TRP A 208 16.41 12.32 -8.05
C TRP A 208 15.96 13.68 -8.55
N THR A 209 14.73 13.73 -9.05
CA THR A 209 14.03 14.97 -9.37
C THR A 209 12.69 14.98 -8.64
N ILE A 210 12.31 16.15 -8.12
CA ILE A 210 10.99 16.35 -7.50
C ILE A 210 10.32 17.59 -8.10
N GLU A 211 9.15 17.37 -8.67
CA GLU A 211 8.24 18.40 -9.16
C GLU A 211 7.21 18.74 -8.07
N ILE A 212 7.04 20.02 -7.79
CA ILE A 212 6.10 20.51 -6.78
C ILE A 212 4.90 21.14 -7.49
N VAL A 213 3.75 20.47 -7.39
CA VAL A 213 2.50 20.92 -8.02
C VAL A 213 1.66 21.64 -6.97
N LYS A 214 1.74 22.97 -6.97
CA LYS A 214 0.94 23.84 -6.10
C LYS A 214 -0.41 24.14 -6.74
N ARG A 215 -1.42 24.35 -5.90
CA ARG A 215 -2.65 25.03 -6.33
C ARG A 215 -2.30 26.49 -6.58
N SER A 216 -2.77 27.06 -7.68
CA SER A 216 -2.70 28.51 -7.87
C SER A 216 -3.51 29.19 -6.78
N ASP A 217 -2.91 30.11 -6.02
CA ASP A 217 -3.58 30.86 -4.95
C ASP A 217 -4.73 31.76 -5.47
N ARG A 218 -4.84 31.93 -6.80
CA ARG A 218 -5.90 32.69 -7.49
C ARG A 218 -7.05 31.82 -8.04
N ALA A 219 -6.99 30.50 -7.85
CA ALA A 219 -8.01 29.61 -8.38
C ALA A 219 -9.20 29.47 -7.43
N GLU A 220 -10.32 30.10 -7.76
CA GLU A 220 -11.61 29.81 -7.13
C GLU A 220 -12.20 28.50 -7.69
N GLY A 221 -12.67 27.62 -6.81
CA GLY A 221 -13.25 26.32 -7.20
C GLY A 221 -12.27 25.14 -7.28
N PHE A 222 -12.77 23.95 -7.61
CA PHE A 222 -11.97 22.72 -7.74
C PHE A 222 -11.11 22.76 -9.00
N VAL A 223 -9.79 22.80 -8.85
CA VAL A 223 -8.84 22.70 -9.96
C VAL A 223 -8.16 21.35 -9.91
N VAL A 224 -8.32 20.56 -10.97
CA VAL A 224 -7.59 19.30 -11.12
C VAL A 224 -6.11 19.63 -11.30
N LEU A 225 -5.32 19.32 -10.27
CA LEU A 225 -3.87 19.40 -10.37
C LEU A 225 -3.38 18.17 -11.16
N PRO A 226 -2.59 18.36 -12.23
CA PRO A 226 -2.14 17.26 -13.07
C PRO A 226 -1.53 16.15 -12.21
N LYS A 227 -2.06 14.93 -12.37
CA LYS A 227 -1.57 13.69 -11.74
C LYS A 227 -1.69 13.59 -10.20
N ARG A 228 -1.77 14.69 -9.42
CA ARG A 228 -1.90 14.62 -7.93
C ARG A 228 -3.11 13.83 -7.45
N TRP A 229 -4.25 13.95 -8.13
CA TRP A 229 -5.47 13.24 -7.77
C TRP A 229 -5.33 11.71 -7.79
N ILE A 230 -4.31 11.16 -8.47
CA ILE A 230 -4.09 9.71 -8.60
C ILE A 230 -3.74 9.09 -7.24
N VAL A 231 -2.79 9.67 -6.50
CA VAL A 231 -2.40 9.15 -5.18
C VAL A 231 -3.52 9.35 -4.15
N GLU A 232 -4.24 10.47 -4.23
CA GLU A 232 -5.42 10.73 -3.40
C GLU A 232 -6.53 9.70 -3.66
N ARG A 233 -6.77 9.35 -4.93
CA ARG A 233 -7.68 8.26 -5.31
C ARG A 233 -7.20 6.92 -4.76
N SER A 234 -5.90 6.62 -4.81
CA SER A 234 -5.35 5.38 -4.23
C SER A 234 -5.59 5.33 -2.72
N PHE A 235 -5.45 6.44 -1.99
CA PHE A 235 -5.86 6.50 -0.59
C PHE A 235 -7.35 6.22 -0.38
N ALA A 236 -8.23 6.74 -1.26
CA ALA A 236 -9.65 6.44 -1.21
C ALA A 236 -9.93 4.94 -1.43
N TRP A 237 -9.19 4.25 -2.31
CA TRP A 237 -9.31 2.80 -2.50
C TRP A 237 -8.88 2.00 -1.28
N LEU A 238 -7.86 2.45 -0.54
CA LEU A 238 -7.49 1.83 0.74
C LEU A 238 -8.64 1.88 1.77
N GLY A 239 -9.59 2.81 1.61
CA GLY A 239 -10.81 2.88 2.42
C GLY A 239 -11.79 1.70 2.23
N ARG A 240 -11.63 0.90 1.16
CA ARG A 240 -12.39 -0.36 0.97
C ARG A 240 -11.97 -1.44 1.97
N CYS A 241 -10.76 -1.32 2.52
CA CYS A 241 -10.24 -2.22 3.54
C CYS A 241 -10.50 -1.62 4.92
N ARG A 242 -11.53 -2.11 5.63
CA ARG A 242 -11.93 -1.58 6.94
C ARG A 242 -10.81 -1.63 7.98
N ARG A 243 -9.88 -2.59 7.85
CA ARG A 243 -8.71 -2.70 8.71
C ARG A 243 -7.80 -1.48 8.66
N LEU A 244 -7.80 -0.74 7.55
CA LEU A 244 -6.92 0.40 7.32
C LEU A 244 -7.51 1.74 7.79
N THR A 245 -8.77 1.78 8.25
CA THR A 245 -9.45 3.01 8.69
C THR A 245 -8.87 3.58 9.99
N LYS A 246 -8.43 2.70 10.90
CA LYS A 246 -7.81 3.03 12.18
C LYS A 246 -6.76 1.98 12.48
N ASP A 247 -5.56 2.40 12.89
CA ASP A 247 -4.55 1.45 13.32
C ASP A 247 -4.86 1.01 14.75
N VAL A 248 -5.25 -0.25 14.91
CA VAL A 248 -5.64 -0.83 16.20
C VAL A 248 -4.60 -1.83 16.72
N GLU A 249 -3.53 -2.08 15.96
CA GLU A 249 -2.50 -3.05 16.30
C GLU A 249 -1.31 -2.37 16.98
N ALA A 250 -0.69 -3.06 17.94
CA ALA A 250 0.49 -2.55 18.64
C ALA A 250 1.79 -2.65 17.81
N THR A 251 1.78 -3.45 16.74
CA THR A 251 3.00 -3.86 16.03
C THR A 251 3.44 -2.80 15.01
N ILE A 252 4.73 -2.44 15.06
CA ILE A 252 5.57 -2.05 13.92
C ILE A 252 6.73 -3.03 13.91
#